data_AF-A0A6C0IHS0-F1
#
_entry.id   AF-A0A6C0IHS0-F1
#
_cell.length_a   1.000
_cell.length_b   1.000
_cell.length_c   1.000
_cell.angle_alpha   90.00
_cell.angle_beta   90.00
_cell.angle_gamma   90.00
#
_symmetry.space_group_name_H-M   'P 1'
#
loop_
_entity.id
_entity.type
_entity.pdbx_description
1 polymer ?
#
loop_
_entity_poly.entity_id
_entity_poly.type
_entity_poly.pdbx_seq_one_letter_code
_entity_poly.pdbx_strand_id
1 'polypeptide(L)'
;MASEDTFLKRIFNGALDGITEMHALLPDSMLFGALLLYILTHNLSFGILAVFIFEMVLSHKFIGWMFAQTVGPEPRPPTSVKCRAGFKTAQLSIPRTFSHDQYPSYALFSITSIATYLGMSTKEFSTSLREMGPEWSPRITVAFVFIGLMIPILIASQMYRCDIAIGEIGIALGLAIVVGILLFVLNKAMFGREAMNFLGLPDTVSIIKEKDPIYVCTNTSG
;
A
#
# COMPACT_ATOMS: atom_id res chain seq x y z
N MET A 1 -15.38 -19.21 34.72
CA MET A 1 -14.17 -18.44 34.35
C MET A 1 -13.39 -19.07 33.20
N ALA A 2 -13.23 -20.39 33.08
CA ALA A 2 -12.48 -20.99 31.96
C ALA A 2 -13.17 -20.92 30.56
N SER A 3 -14.49 -20.76 30.48
CA SER A 3 -15.21 -20.73 29.18
C SER A 3 -15.26 -19.36 28.50
N GLU A 4 -15.09 -18.27 29.27
CA GLU A 4 -15.14 -16.90 28.76
C GLU A 4 -13.83 -16.53 28.03
N ASP A 5 -12.69 -16.97 28.59
CA ASP A 5 -11.37 -16.88 27.95
C ASP A 5 -11.30 -17.67 26.64
N THR A 6 -12.03 -18.78 26.52
CA THR A 6 -12.06 -19.57 25.27
C THR A 6 -12.91 -18.89 24.20
N PHE A 7 -14.00 -18.22 24.59
CA PHE A 7 -14.88 -17.49 23.68
C PHE A 7 -14.20 -16.22 23.14
N LEU A 8 -13.61 -15.40 24.01
CA LEU A 8 -12.86 -14.21 23.62
C LEU A 8 -11.66 -14.55 22.74
N LYS A 9 -10.90 -15.61 23.07
CA LYS A 9 -9.83 -16.10 22.21
C LYS A 9 -10.35 -16.56 20.84
N ARG A 10 -11.54 -17.17 20.77
CA ARG A 10 -12.12 -17.64 19.50
C ARG A 10 -12.60 -16.48 18.62
N ILE A 11 -13.19 -15.44 19.22
CA ILE A 11 -13.56 -14.20 18.49
C ILE A 11 -12.30 -13.47 18.02
N PHE A 12 -11.34 -13.27 18.91
CA PHE A 12 -10.09 -12.59 18.58
C PHE A 12 -9.33 -13.32 17.49
N ASN A 13 -9.31 -14.66 17.57
CA ASN A 13 -8.75 -15.48 16.52
C ASN A 13 -9.53 -15.33 15.21
N GLY A 14 -10.86 -15.50 15.20
CA GLY A 14 -11.65 -15.31 13.99
C GLY A 14 -11.46 -13.92 13.35
N ALA A 15 -11.37 -12.87 14.16
CA ALA A 15 -11.09 -11.52 13.68
C ALA A 15 -9.69 -11.40 13.06
N LEU A 16 -8.67 -11.98 13.70
CA LEU A 16 -7.31 -12.00 13.15
C LEU A 16 -7.22 -12.78 11.83
N ASP A 17 -7.92 -13.91 11.70
CA ASP A 17 -7.92 -14.71 10.48
C ASP A 17 -8.56 -13.90 9.32
N GLY A 18 -9.72 -13.29 9.58
CA GLY A 18 -10.38 -12.40 8.61
C GLY A 18 -9.51 -11.20 8.22
N ILE A 19 -8.82 -10.58 9.18
CA ILE A 19 -7.86 -9.51 8.91
C ILE A 19 -6.75 -10.02 8.00
N THR A 20 -6.09 -11.14 8.31
CA THR A 20 -4.98 -11.64 7.49
C THR A 20 -5.41 -11.98 6.06
N GLU A 21 -6.61 -12.53 5.89
CA GLU A 21 -7.16 -12.89 4.58
C GLU A 21 -7.56 -11.64 3.78
N MET A 22 -8.25 -10.68 4.41
CA MET A 22 -8.61 -9.41 3.75
C MET A 22 -7.38 -8.67 3.24
N HIS A 23 -6.29 -8.66 4.01
CA HIS A 23 -5.05 -7.98 3.62
C HIS A 23 -4.31 -8.68 2.48
N ALA A 24 -4.43 -10.00 2.35
CA ALA A 24 -3.90 -10.73 1.21
C ALA A 24 -4.63 -10.39 -0.11
N LEU A 25 -5.94 -10.09 -0.03
CA LEU A 25 -6.81 -9.79 -1.17
C LEU A 25 -6.91 -8.29 -1.50
N LEU A 26 -6.46 -7.42 -0.59
CA LEU A 26 -6.52 -5.97 -0.73
C LEU A 26 -5.84 -5.41 -1.99
N PRO A 27 -4.59 -5.76 -2.35
CA PRO A 27 -3.94 -5.18 -3.53
C PRO A 27 -4.64 -5.54 -4.84
N ASP A 28 -5.16 -6.76 -4.96
CA ASP A 28 -5.86 -7.24 -6.15
C ASP A 28 -7.22 -6.54 -6.29
N SER A 29 -7.97 -6.42 -5.17
CA SER A 29 -9.23 -5.66 -5.16
C SER A 29 -9.03 -4.17 -5.44
N MET A 30 -7.94 -3.56 -4.95
CA MET A 30 -7.58 -2.18 -5.29
C MET A 30 -7.22 -2.02 -6.76
N LEU A 31 -6.50 -2.97 -7.36
CA LEU A 31 -6.16 -2.93 -8.79
C LEU A 31 -7.43 -2.94 -9.65
N PHE A 32 -8.33 -3.90 -9.41
CA PHE A 32 -9.58 -4.01 -10.15
C PHE A 32 -10.49 -2.80 -9.91
N GLY A 33 -10.58 -2.33 -8.67
CA GLY A 33 -11.36 -1.14 -8.32
C GLY A 33 -10.83 0.12 -8.99
N ALA A 34 -9.52 0.34 -8.98
CA ALA A 34 -8.87 1.48 -9.64
C ALA A 34 -9.07 1.44 -11.16
N LEU A 35 -8.93 0.27 -11.79
CA LEU A 35 -9.12 0.11 -13.23
C LEU A 35 -10.58 0.35 -13.65
N LEU A 36 -11.53 -0.19 -12.88
CA LEU A 36 -12.96 0.04 -13.11
C LEU A 36 -13.32 1.52 -12.96
N LEU A 37 -12.85 2.19 -11.91
CA LEU A 37 -13.07 3.62 -11.70
C LEU A 37 -12.41 4.46 -12.78
N TYR A 38 -11.22 4.08 -13.24
CA TYR A 38 -10.55 4.75 -14.35
C TYR A 38 -11.39 4.68 -15.63
N ILE A 39 -11.89 3.50 -16.01
CA ILE A 39 -12.73 3.34 -17.21
C ILE A 39 -14.03 4.16 -17.10
N LEU A 40 -14.68 4.14 -15.93
CA LEU A 40 -15.96 4.83 -15.75
C LEU A 40 -15.83 6.35 -15.66
N THR A 41 -14.82 6.85 -14.93
CA THR A 41 -14.69 8.28 -14.63
C THR A 41 -13.71 9.01 -15.54
N HIS A 42 -12.89 8.27 -16.31
CA HIS A 42 -11.76 8.79 -17.08
C HIS A 42 -10.78 9.64 -16.22
N ASN A 43 -10.78 9.46 -14.90
CA ASN A 43 -9.91 10.21 -14.00
C ASN A 43 -8.52 9.57 -13.94
N LEU A 44 -7.51 10.32 -14.41
CA LEU A 44 -6.11 9.89 -14.50
C LEU A 44 -5.54 9.39 -13.16
N SER A 45 -5.99 9.93 -12.02
CA SER A 45 -5.51 9.51 -10.69
C SER A 45 -5.76 8.02 -10.41
N PHE A 46 -6.92 7.49 -10.81
CA PHE A 46 -7.22 6.07 -10.66
C PHE A 46 -6.43 5.20 -11.64
N GLY A 47 -6.20 5.71 -12.86
CA GLY A 47 -5.38 5.01 -13.86
C GLY A 47 -3.94 4.84 -13.38
N ILE A 48 -3.34 5.90 -12.82
CA ILE A 48 -1.96 5.86 -12.31
C ILE A 48 -1.85 5.01 -11.05
N LEU A 49 -2.88 4.98 -10.20
CA LEU A 49 -2.92 4.03 -9.08
C LEU A 49 -2.89 2.57 -9.58
N ALA A 50 -3.62 2.26 -10.64
CA ALA A 50 -3.60 0.91 -11.23
C ALA A 50 -2.22 0.58 -11.82
N VAL A 51 -1.60 1.53 -12.54
CA VAL A 51 -0.22 1.39 -13.05
C VAL A 51 0.77 1.16 -11.92
N PHE A 52 0.70 1.96 -10.84
CA PHE A 52 1.53 1.80 -9.66
C PHE A 52 1.36 0.43 -9.01
N ILE A 53 0.13 -0.06 -8.83
CA ILE A 53 -0.09 -1.39 -8.24
C ILE A 53 0.52 -2.48 -9.14
N PHE A 54 0.39 -2.34 -10.46
CA PHE A 54 1.01 -3.26 -11.41
C PHE A 54 2.55 -3.24 -11.33
N GLU A 55 3.16 -2.06 -11.32
CA GLU A 55 4.61 -1.87 -11.15
C GLU A 55 5.12 -2.42 -9.81
N MET A 56 4.34 -2.25 -8.75
CA MET A 56 4.63 -2.77 -7.42
C MET A 56 4.62 -4.31 -7.42
N VAL A 57 3.64 -4.94 -8.06
CA VAL A 57 3.61 -6.40 -8.21
C VAL A 57 4.85 -6.88 -8.97
N LEU A 58 5.20 -6.25 -10.08
CA LEU A 58 6.41 -6.60 -10.84
C LEU A 58 7.68 -6.42 -10.00
N SER A 59 7.77 -5.34 -9.21
CA SER A 59 8.89 -5.07 -8.32
C SER A 59 9.00 -6.14 -7.22
N HIS A 60 7.88 -6.54 -6.63
CA HIS A 60 7.83 -7.63 -5.66
C HIS A 60 8.32 -8.95 -6.26
N LYS A 61 7.86 -9.28 -7.48
CA LYS A 61 8.31 -10.48 -8.20
C LYS A 61 9.81 -10.45 -8.47
N PHE A 62 10.33 -9.31 -8.91
CA PHE A 62 11.76 -9.12 -9.18
C PHE A 62 12.60 -9.28 -7.91
N ILE A 63 12.16 -8.69 -6.80
CA ILE A 63 12.80 -8.83 -5.48
C ILE A 63 12.80 -10.29 -5.03
N GLY A 64 11.65 -10.97 -5.15
CA GLY A 64 11.55 -12.39 -4.78
C GLY A 64 12.45 -13.28 -5.63
N TRP A 65 12.56 -12.99 -6.92
CA TRP A 65 13.53 -13.67 -7.81
C TRP A 65 14.98 -13.41 -7.39
N MET A 66 15.35 -12.18 -7.04
CA MET A 66 16.69 -11.84 -6.55
C MET A 66 17.03 -12.58 -5.24
N PHE A 67 16.10 -12.63 -4.28
CA PHE A 67 16.31 -13.39 -3.04
C PHE A 67 16.45 -14.90 -3.30
N ALA A 68 15.67 -15.45 -4.23
CA ALA A 68 15.75 -16.87 -4.56
C ALA A 68 17.15 -17.28 -5.07
N GLN A 69 17.89 -16.37 -5.72
CA GLN A 69 19.24 -16.64 -6.19
C GLN A 69 20.31 -16.52 -5.08
N THR A 70 20.06 -15.74 -4.03
CA THR A 70 21.10 -15.39 -3.05
C THR A 70 21.12 -16.26 -1.80
N VAL A 71 19.99 -16.81 -1.36
CA VAL A 71 19.93 -17.51 -0.04
C VAL A 71 19.85 -19.04 -0.09
N GLY A 72 19.73 -19.66 -1.27
CA GLY A 72 19.71 -21.13 -1.42
C GLY A 72 18.55 -21.84 -0.69
N PRO A 73 18.34 -23.15 -0.92
CA PRO A 73 17.22 -23.89 -0.33
C PRO A 73 17.53 -24.31 1.12
N GLU A 74 16.66 -23.93 2.06
CA GLU A 74 16.69 -24.44 3.44
C GLU A 74 15.58 -25.50 3.63
N PRO A 75 15.88 -26.70 4.19
CA PRO A 75 14.87 -27.73 4.42
C PRO A 75 13.90 -27.33 5.55
N ARG A 76 12.58 -27.50 5.34
CA ARG A 76 11.56 -27.30 6.40
C ARG A 76 11.13 -28.62 7.04
N PRO A 77 10.99 -28.69 8.37
CA PRO A 77 10.34 -29.80 9.05
C PRO A 77 8.82 -29.80 8.78
N PRO A 78 8.17 -30.98 8.69
CA PRO A 78 6.81 -31.17 8.18
C PRO A 78 5.68 -30.60 9.06
N THR A 79 5.98 -30.00 10.21
CA THR A 79 5.00 -29.54 11.20
C THR A 79 4.70 -28.04 11.18
N SER A 80 5.37 -27.24 10.34
CA SER A 80 5.33 -25.76 10.41
C SER A 80 4.27 -25.07 9.54
N VAL A 81 3.23 -25.78 9.08
CA VAL A 81 2.28 -25.26 8.07
C VAL A 81 1.10 -24.52 8.74
N LYS A 82 1.39 -23.54 9.61
CA LYS A 82 0.32 -22.67 10.19
C LYS A 82 0.20 -21.33 9.48
N CYS A 83 1.26 -20.85 8.83
CA CYS A 83 1.21 -19.68 7.98
C CYS A 83 2.09 -19.83 6.74
N ARG A 84 1.52 -19.54 5.57
CA ARG A 84 2.26 -19.44 4.31
C ARG A 84 2.91 -18.06 4.20
N ALA A 85 4.06 -17.88 4.84
CA ALA A 85 5.08 -17.01 4.25
C ALA A 85 5.73 -17.83 3.13
N GLY A 86 5.92 -17.21 1.96
CA GLY A 86 6.20 -17.83 0.67
C GLY A 86 7.23 -18.98 0.61
N PHE A 87 7.22 -19.69 -0.51
CA PHE A 87 8.03 -20.89 -0.74
C PHE A 87 9.54 -20.62 -0.60
N LYS A 88 10.21 -21.37 0.28
CA LYS A 88 11.68 -21.39 0.45
C LYS A 88 12.43 -22.18 -0.66
N THR A 89 11.74 -22.80 -1.63
CA THR A 89 12.39 -23.59 -2.68
C THR A 89 12.03 -23.10 -4.09
N ALA A 90 13.07 -22.87 -4.90
CA ALA A 90 12.92 -22.43 -6.28
C ALA A 90 12.49 -23.60 -7.18
N GLN A 91 11.29 -23.51 -7.74
CA GLN A 91 10.84 -24.34 -8.86
C GLN A 91 10.27 -23.44 -9.94
N LEU A 92 10.83 -23.52 -11.15
CA LEU A 92 10.34 -22.80 -12.33
C LEU A 92 9.03 -23.45 -12.78
N SER A 93 7.90 -22.91 -12.33
CA SER A 93 6.59 -23.26 -12.88
C SER A 93 5.77 -22.01 -13.17
N ILE A 94 5.33 -21.90 -14.42
CA ILE A 94 4.54 -20.80 -14.96
C ILE A 94 3.26 -20.54 -14.13
N PRO A 95 2.54 -21.56 -13.61
CA PRO A 95 1.39 -21.33 -12.73
C PRO A 95 1.77 -20.72 -11.36
N ARG A 96 2.98 -20.99 -10.85
CA ARG A 96 3.46 -20.41 -9.57
C ARG A 96 4.03 -19.01 -9.72
N THR A 97 4.33 -18.60 -10.95
CA THR A 97 4.71 -17.20 -11.24
C THR A 97 3.58 -16.24 -10.87
N PHE A 98 2.33 -16.70 -11.01
CA PHE A 98 1.10 -16.00 -10.60
C PHE A 98 0.63 -16.32 -9.16
N SER A 99 1.38 -17.12 -8.39
CA SER A 99 1.02 -17.43 -6.99
C SER A 99 1.59 -16.41 -6.00
N HIS A 100 0.82 -16.11 -4.94
CA HIS A 100 1.11 -15.10 -3.89
C HIS A 100 2.17 -15.54 -2.86
N ASP A 101 2.84 -16.67 -3.08
CA ASP A 101 3.72 -17.33 -2.11
C ASP A 101 5.21 -16.99 -2.33
N GLN A 102 5.58 -15.71 -2.53
CA GLN A 102 6.99 -15.30 -2.64
C GLN A 102 7.49 -14.60 -1.37
N TYR A 103 8.81 -14.70 -1.11
CA TYR A 103 9.53 -13.95 -0.07
C TYR A 103 10.07 -12.65 -0.68
N PRO A 104 9.97 -11.47 -0.01
CA PRO A 104 9.31 -11.20 1.27
C PRO A 104 7.78 -11.31 1.16
N SER A 105 7.05 -11.34 2.29
CA SER A 105 5.59 -11.51 2.28
C SER A 105 4.87 -10.46 1.43
N TYR A 106 4.12 -10.92 0.42
CA TYR A 106 3.44 -10.04 -0.55
C TYR A 106 2.44 -9.09 0.11
N ALA A 107 1.63 -9.58 1.05
CA ALA A 107 0.62 -8.74 1.72
C ALA A 107 1.24 -7.58 2.51
N LEU A 108 2.32 -7.86 3.26
CA LEU A 108 3.01 -6.82 4.03
C LEU A 108 3.73 -5.84 3.09
N PHE A 109 4.35 -6.37 2.02
CA PHE A 109 5.05 -5.56 1.05
C PHE A 109 4.09 -4.62 0.30
N SER A 110 2.99 -5.14 -0.23
CA SER A 110 2.04 -4.39 -1.05
C SER A 110 1.33 -3.30 -0.26
N ILE A 111 0.80 -3.62 0.93
CA ILE A 111 0.13 -2.63 1.79
C ILE A 111 1.09 -1.53 2.20
N THR A 112 2.30 -1.88 2.61
CA THR A 112 3.29 -0.89 3.05
C THR A 112 3.69 0.01 1.88
N SER A 113 3.86 -0.54 0.68
CA SER A 113 4.14 0.22 -0.54
C SER A 113 2.98 1.15 -0.91
N ILE A 114 1.74 0.66 -0.88
CA ILE A 114 0.52 1.45 -1.15
C ILE A 114 0.38 2.57 -0.11
N ALA A 115 0.53 2.27 1.17
CA ALA A 115 0.46 3.25 2.25
C ALA A 115 1.55 4.32 2.11
N THR A 116 2.75 3.92 1.73
CA THR A 116 3.87 4.83 1.46
C THR A 116 3.56 5.75 0.27
N TYR A 117 3.04 5.20 -0.82
CA TYR A 117 2.65 5.94 -2.02
C TYR A 117 1.54 6.95 -1.75
N LEU A 118 0.46 6.53 -1.08
CA LEU A 118 -0.65 7.42 -0.69
C LEU A 118 -0.22 8.46 0.35
N GLY A 119 0.66 8.08 1.29
CA GLY A 119 1.24 9.00 2.28
C GLY A 119 2.08 10.10 1.64
N MET A 120 2.89 9.75 0.63
CA MET A 120 3.66 10.76 -0.12
C MET A 120 2.78 11.64 -1.00
N SER A 121 1.76 11.09 -1.66
CA SER A 121 0.79 11.90 -2.40
C SER A 121 0.10 12.91 -1.47
N THR A 122 -0.37 12.45 -0.30
CA THR A 122 -0.98 13.32 0.72
C THR A 122 -0.01 14.40 1.20
N LYS A 123 1.27 14.05 1.39
CA LYS A 123 2.32 15.01 1.78
C LYS A 123 2.54 16.07 0.70
N GLU A 124 2.54 15.69 -0.58
CA GLU A 124 2.72 16.62 -1.70
C GLU A 124 1.63 17.69 -1.72
N PHE A 125 0.38 17.32 -1.47
CA PHE A 125 -0.77 18.24 -1.45
C PHE A 125 -1.04 18.90 -0.08
N SER A 126 -0.16 18.67 0.90
CA SER A 126 -0.37 19.21 2.26
C SER A 126 -0.38 20.73 2.30
N THR A 127 0.38 21.40 1.43
CA THR A 127 0.41 22.87 1.34
C THR A 127 -0.93 23.40 0.81
N SER A 128 -1.42 22.86 -0.30
CA SER A 128 -2.69 23.28 -0.91
C SER A 128 -3.87 23.06 0.04
N LEU A 129 -3.88 21.97 0.81
CA LEU A 129 -4.90 21.73 1.84
C LEU A 129 -4.88 22.74 2.98
N ARG A 130 -3.70 23.28 3.34
CA ARG A 130 -3.59 24.34 4.35
C ARG A 130 -4.08 25.69 3.83
N GLU A 131 -3.91 25.94 2.54
CA GLU A 131 -4.38 27.17 1.87
C GLU A 131 -5.90 27.22 1.69
N MET A 132 -6.57 26.06 1.55
CA MET A 132 -8.03 25.97 1.40
C MET A 132 -8.82 26.26 2.69
N GLY A 133 -8.14 26.39 3.82
CA GLY A 133 -8.74 26.85 5.08
C GLY A 133 -8.62 25.86 6.25
N PRO A 134 -9.04 26.29 7.46
CA PRO A 134 -8.85 25.53 8.70
C PRO A 134 -9.61 24.19 8.73
N GLU A 135 -10.70 24.07 7.97
CA GLU A 135 -11.52 22.84 7.87
C GLU A 135 -10.84 21.70 7.09
N TRP A 136 -9.85 22.02 6.24
CA TRP A 136 -9.19 21.04 5.35
C TRP A 136 -7.87 20.54 5.92
N SER A 137 -7.18 21.37 6.72
CA SER A 137 -5.94 21.04 7.43
C SER A 137 -6.00 19.76 8.28
N PRO A 138 -7.03 19.49 9.12
CA PRO A 138 -7.03 18.31 10.00
C PRO A 138 -7.13 16.98 9.25
N ARG A 139 -7.59 16.98 7.99
CA ARG A 139 -7.74 15.75 7.19
C ARG A 139 -6.39 15.06 6.92
N ILE A 140 -5.33 15.85 6.79
CA ILE A 140 -3.95 15.34 6.64
C ILE A 140 -3.53 14.59 7.88
N THR A 141 -3.75 15.19 9.05
CA THR A 141 -3.41 14.59 10.35
C THR A 141 -4.15 13.28 10.53
N VAL A 142 -5.44 13.24 10.22
CA VAL A 142 -6.25 12.03 10.29
C VAL A 142 -5.69 10.94 9.38
N ALA A 143 -5.35 11.25 8.13
CA ALA A 143 -4.79 10.28 7.19
C ALA A 143 -3.48 9.64 7.70
N PHE A 144 -2.54 10.45 8.22
CA PHE A 144 -1.30 9.92 8.79
C PHE A 144 -1.51 9.11 10.07
N VAL A 145 -2.49 9.48 10.91
CA VAL A 145 -2.85 8.69 12.10
C VAL A 145 -3.38 7.33 11.71
N PHE A 146 -4.26 7.24 10.70
CA PHE A 146 -4.78 5.95 10.22
C PHE A 146 -3.69 5.08 9.59
N ILE A 147 -2.81 5.64 8.76
CA ILE A 147 -1.66 4.91 8.21
C ILE A 147 -0.75 4.41 9.35
N GLY A 148 -0.45 5.28 10.31
CA GLY A 148 0.39 4.98 11.47
C GLY A 148 -0.19 3.94 12.42
N LEU A 149 -1.52 3.78 12.46
CA LEU A 149 -2.20 2.77 13.27
C LEU A 149 -2.39 1.45 12.51
N MET A 150 -2.58 1.51 11.19
CA MET A 150 -2.82 0.32 10.36
C MET A 150 -1.57 -0.57 10.23
N ILE A 151 -0.39 0.02 9.98
CA ILE A 151 0.88 -0.73 9.86
C ILE A 151 1.22 -1.54 11.13
N PRO A 152 1.20 -1.00 12.36
CA PRO A 152 1.54 -1.78 13.55
C PRO A 152 0.51 -2.88 13.86
N ILE A 153 -0.77 -2.67 13.55
CA ILE A 153 -1.78 -3.74 13.68
C ILE A 153 -1.45 -4.91 12.76
N LEU A 154 -0.94 -4.64 11.55
CA LEU A 154 -0.53 -5.69 10.62
C LEU A 154 0.72 -6.42 11.07
N ILE A 155 1.70 -5.71 11.63
CA ILE A 155 2.88 -6.33 12.20
C ILE A 155 2.47 -7.24 13.36
N ALA A 156 1.60 -6.76 14.25
CA ALA A 156 1.09 -7.52 15.37
C ALA A 156 0.33 -8.77 14.91
N SER A 157 -0.58 -8.66 13.93
CA SER A 157 -1.36 -9.81 13.45
C SER A 157 -0.47 -10.90 12.87
N GLN A 158 0.60 -10.53 12.16
CA GLN A 158 1.57 -11.45 11.60
C GLN A 158 2.45 -12.11 12.68
N MET A 159 2.87 -11.36 13.69
CA MET A 159 3.66 -11.89 14.81
C MET A 159 2.86 -12.93 15.62
N TYR A 160 1.58 -12.64 15.93
CA TYR A 160 0.76 -13.54 16.75
C TYR A 160 0.29 -14.80 16.01
N ARG A 161 0.11 -14.75 14.69
CA ARG A 161 -0.41 -15.89 13.91
C ARG A 161 0.64 -16.73 13.22
N CYS A 162 1.67 -16.08 12.71
CA CYS A 162 2.57 -16.70 11.74
C CYS A 162 3.98 -16.94 12.26
N ASP A 163 4.28 -16.52 13.49
CA ASP A 163 5.58 -16.69 14.15
C ASP A 163 6.74 -16.31 13.20
N ILE A 164 6.51 -15.26 12.40
CA ILE A 164 7.48 -14.76 11.43
C ILE A 164 8.57 -14.03 12.20
N ALA A 165 9.83 -14.35 11.90
CA ALA A 165 10.96 -13.68 12.51
C ALA A 165 10.89 -12.16 12.26
N ILE A 166 11.13 -11.36 13.29
CA ILE A 166 11.10 -9.88 13.23
C ILE A 166 12.01 -9.35 12.09
N GLY A 167 13.11 -10.05 11.80
CA GLY A 167 13.99 -9.74 10.68
C GLY A 167 13.32 -9.84 9.30
N GLU A 168 12.48 -10.85 9.05
CA GLU A 168 11.77 -11.01 7.78
C GLU A 168 10.73 -9.89 7.58
N ILE A 169 10.04 -9.50 8.67
CA ILE A 169 9.10 -8.36 8.68
C ILE A 169 9.86 -7.06 8.38
N GLY A 170 10.99 -6.84 9.04
CA GLY A 170 11.82 -5.64 8.83
C GLY A 170 12.32 -5.49 7.40
N ILE A 171 12.79 -6.59 6.79
CA ILE A 171 13.24 -6.61 5.39
C ILE A 171 12.06 -6.30 4.44
N ALA A 172 10.90 -6.93 4.67
CA ALA A 172 9.70 -6.70 3.86
C ALA A 172 9.25 -5.23 3.91
N LEU A 173 9.17 -4.64 5.11
CA LEU A 173 8.79 -3.24 5.31
C LEU A 173 9.82 -2.28 4.68
N GLY A 174 11.11 -2.51 4.91
CA GLY A 174 12.17 -1.66 4.39
C GLY A 174 12.15 -1.63 2.86
N LEU A 175 12.06 -2.79 2.20
CA LEU A 175 11.99 -2.88 0.75
C LEU A 175 10.69 -2.26 0.20
N ALA A 176 9.57 -2.46 0.88
CA ALA A 176 8.30 -1.87 0.47
C ALA A 176 8.31 -0.35 0.50
N ILE A 177 8.90 0.26 1.54
CA ILE A 177 9.04 1.71 1.63
C ILE A 177 9.94 2.22 0.50
N VAL A 178 11.09 1.57 0.26
CA VAL A 178 12.03 1.97 -0.80
C VAL A 178 11.36 1.90 -2.18
N VAL A 179 10.68 0.79 -2.49
CA VAL A 179 9.97 0.63 -3.76
C VAL A 179 8.82 1.63 -3.88
N GLY A 180 8.04 1.84 -2.82
CA GLY A 180 6.95 2.82 -2.81
C GLY A 180 7.44 4.25 -3.09
N ILE A 181 8.58 4.65 -2.51
CA ILE A 181 9.24 5.94 -2.79
C ILE A 181 9.73 6.02 -4.23
N LEU A 182 10.42 4.99 -4.71
CA LEU A 182 10.99 4.98 -6.05
C LEU A 182 9.90 5.06 -7.12
N LEU A 183 8.83 4.26 -7.00
CA LEU A 183 7.70 4.27 -7.91
C LEU A 183 6.92 5.59 -7.84
N PHE A 184 6.79 6.21 -6.66
CA PHE A 184 6.19 7.54 -6.55
C PHE A 184 6.98 8.59 -7.32
N VAL A 185 8.30 8.63 -7.16
CA VAL A 185 9.15 9.59 -7.87
C VAL A 185 9.12 9.34 -9.38
N LEU A 186 9.14 8.08 -9.81
CA LEU A 186 9.03 7.69 -11.21
C LEU A 186 7.69 8.15 -11.81
N ASN A 187 6.57 7.84 -11.16
CA ASN A 187 5.25 8.20 -11.63
C ASN A 187 5.03 9.71 -11.64
N LYS A 188 5.57 10.42 -10.64
CA LYS A 188 5.57 11.89 -10.61
C LYS A 188 6.34 12.48 -11.79
N ALA A 189 7.48 11.88 -12.15
CA ALA A 189 8.30 12.36 -13.25
C ALA A 189 7.67 12.09 -14.62
N MET A 190 6.99 10.95 -14.79
CA MET A 190 6.38 10.56 -16.07
C MET A 190 5.02 11.22 -16.32
N PHE A 191 4.15 11.27 -15.31
CA PHE A 191 2.75 11.68 -15.46
C PHE A 191 2.45 13.08 -14.90
N GLY A 192 3.38 13.66 -14.15
CA GLY A 192 3.19 14.96 -13.50
C GLY A 192 2.43 14.87 -12.17
N ARG A 193 2.33 16.01 -11.47
CA ARG A 193 1.73 16.09 -10.13
C ARG A 193 0.22 15.93 -10.14
N GLU A 194 -0.44 16.53 -11.11
CA GLU A 194 -1.90 16.53 -11.24
C GLU A 194 -2.47 15.11 -11.36
N ALA A 195 -1.72 14.24 -12.04
CA ALA A 195 -2.13 12.88 -12.28
C ALA A 195 -1.99 11.99 -11.03
N MET A 196 -1.36 12.48 -9.95
CA MET A 196 -1.25 11.79 -8.66
C MET A 196 -2.18 12.37 -7.59
N ASN A 197 -3.11 13.22 -8.01
CA ASN A 197 -4.02 13.94 -7.13
C ASN A 197 -5.25 13.11 -6.80
N PHE A 198 -5.12 12.27 -5.77
CA PHE A 198 -6.25 11.49 -5.25
C PHE A 198 -7.33 12.35 -4.57
N LEU A 199 -6.96 13.56 -4.15
CA LEU A 199 -7.83 14.48 -3.43
C LEU A 199 -8.66 15.36 -4.38
N GLY A 200 -8.37 15.33 -5.69
CA GLY A 200 -9.08 16.14 -6.70
C GLY A 200 -8.89 17.65 -6.52
N LEU A 201 -7.82 18.08 -5.84
CA LEU A 201 -7.55 19.48 -5.54
C LEU A 201 -7.00 20.22 -6.77
N PRO A 202 -7.43 21.46 -7.06
CA PRO A 202 -6.74 22.27 -8.06
C PRO A 202 -5.27 22.47 -7.64
N ASP A 203 -4.32 22.27 -8.56
CA ASP A 203 -2.90 22.48 -8.27
C ASP A 203 -2.62 23.99 -8.20
N THR A 204 -2.70 24.56 -6.99
CA THR A 204 -2.42 25.98 -6.78
C THR A 204 -0.93 26.32 -6.96
N VAL A 205 -0.03 25.35 -6.80
CA VAL A 205 1.42 25.59 -6.75
C VAL A 205 2.04 25.67 -8.15
N SER A 206 1.56 24.87 -9.11
CA SER A 206 1.92 25.01 -10.52
C SER A 206 1.41 26.36 -11.05
N ILE A 207 0.17 26.73 -10.73
CA ILE A 207 -0.47 27.94 -11.25
C ILE A 207 0.16 29.23 -10.70
N ILE A 208 0.59 29.26 -9.43
CA ILE A 208 1.34 30.41 -8.86
C ILE A 208 2.71 30.59 -9.55
N LYS A 209 3.34 29.51 -10.03
CA LYS A 209 4.58 29.58 -10.82
C LYS A 209 4.34 29.97 -12.28
N GLU A 210 3.22 29.55 -12.86
CA GLU A 210 2.82 29.84 -14.25
C GLU A 210 2.22 31.24 -14.44
N LYS A 211 1.92 31.98 -13.35
CA LYS A 211 1.32 33.34 -13.38
C LYS A 211 -0.10 33.40 -13.96
N ASP A 212 -0.80 32.27 -14.05
CA ASP A 212 -2.17 32.23 -14.58
C ASP A 212 -3.17 32.58 -13.46
N PRO A 213 -4.11 33.53 -13.63
CA PRO A 213 -5.01 33.93 -12.55
C PRO A 213 -6.07 32.85 -12.26
N ILE A 214 -6.05 32.33 -11.03
CA ILE A 214 -6.89 31.20 -10.57
C ILE A 214 -8.38 31.57 -10.42
N TYR A 215 -8.70 32.85 -10.18
CA TYR A 215 -10.07 33.28 -9.91
C TYR A 215 -10.37 34.59 -10.62
N VAL A 216 -11.31 34.54 -11.57
CA VAL A 216 -12.07 35.74 -11.92
C VAL A 216 -13.00 35.99 -10.73
N CYS A 217 -12.57 36.82 -9.78
CA CYS A 217 -13.52 37.37 -8.82
C CYS A 217 -14.60 38.09 -9.64
N THR A 218 -15.81 37.52 -9.71
CA THR A 218 -16.93 38.31 -10.21
C THR A 218 -17.17 39.40 -9.16
N ASN A 219 -16.97 40.66 -9.53
CA ASN A 219 -17.40 41.78 -8.70
C ASN A 219 -18.92 41.69 -8.52
N THR A 220 -19.38 40.98 -7.49
CA THR A 220 -20.71 41.21 -6.93
C THR A 220 -20.62 42.49 -6.10
N SER A 221 -20.60 43.62 -6.80
CA SER A 221 -21.04 44.89 -6.26
C SER A 221 -22.55 44.80 -6.07
N GLY A 222 -22.96 44.54 -4.83
CA GLY A 222 -24.31 44.74 -4.31
C GLY A 222 -24.23 45.65 -3.10
#